data_AF-A0A2G6CVU9-F1
#
_entry.id   AF-A0A2G6CVU9-F1
#
_cell.length_a   1.000
_cell.length_b   1.000
_cell.length_c   1.000
_cell.angle_alpha   90.00
_cell.angle_beta   90.00
_cell.angle_gamma   90.00
#
_symmetry.space_group_name_H-M   'P 1'
#
loop_
_entity.id
_entity.type
_entity.pdbx_description
1 polymer ?
#
loop_
_entity_poly.entity_id
_entity_poly.type
_entity_poly.pdbx_seq_one_letter_code
_entity_poly.pdbx_strand_id
1 'polypeptide(L)'
;MANNKVELDRLYLGDCLDLLATIPDESIDLIVSSPPYNIGKEYESRSPLNVYLEAQKKVLVECHRVLKKTGSIFWQVGSYSYKGTLVPLDVKFFPIFEELGMLPINRIVWLRQHGLQAKNKFSCRHETVLWFAKSMDYKFSLEEIRVPQKYQNKKHHKGEKKGELSCNPDGKNPGDVWAFRNVKHNHEEQTIHPCQFPEDFVNRVILSTTIEGDTVLDPYMGTGTVPVVAKNTKRHFYGADLDEKYYGVANRRLSGKPNKEGYFPNLKSLRDYIEITGEPASKYRFDLQKGKVASDRSKSKIFDEEHHLNEFYSRIGYEEEAFSCRVKGLEIPRDPKLNGNGKQTPSKSTIPDLFDEGG
;
A
#
# COMPACT_ATOMS: atom_id res chain seq x y z
N MET A 1 -40.21 16.48 -1.62
CA MET A 1 -39.08 15.59 -1.27
C MET A 1 -37.82 16.37 -1.55
N ALA A 2 -37.01 16.66 -0.52
CA ALA A 2 -35.76 17.38 -0.72
C ALA A 2 -34.85 16.54 -1.62
N ASN A 3 -34.45 17.11 -2.75
CA ASN A 3 -33.51 16.52 -3.68
C ASN A 3 -32.14 16.54 -2.97
N ASN A 4 -31.88 15.56 -2.11
CA ASN A 4 -30.58 15.41 -1.43
C ASN A 4 -29.55 15.05 -2.50
N LYS A 5 -28.96 16.09 -3.09
CA LYS A 5 -27.85 15.97 -4.02
C LYS A 5 -26.70 15.36 -3.23
N VAL A 6 -26.38 14.10 -3.52
CA VAL A 6 -25.26 13.38 -2.90
C VAL A 6 -23.99 14.15 -3.25
N GLU A 7 -23.35 14.73 -2.24
CA GLU A 7 -22.11 15.50 -2.41
C GLU A 7 -20.95 14.51 -2.59
N LEU A 8 -20.41 14.44 -3.81
CA LEU A 8 -19.22 13.67 -4.16
C LEU A 8 -17.94 14.42 -3.76
N ASP A 9 -16.80 13.73 -3.77
CA ASP A 9 -15.46 14.31 -3.53
C ASP A 9 -15.28 14.88 -2.12
N ARG A 10 -15.77 14.11 -1.13
CA ARG A 10 -15.87 14.57 0.27
C ARG A 10 -14.89 13.84 1.17
N LEU A 11 -14.10 14.62 1.90
CA LEU A 11 -13.40 14.14 3.09
C LEU A 11 -14.24 14.44 4.34
N TYR A 12 -14.20 13.53 5.32
CA TYR A 12 -14.92 13.65 6.58
C TYR A 12 -13.95 13.54 7.76
N LEU A 13 -14.01 14.52 8.66
CA LEU A 13 -13.31 14.48 9.94
C LEU A 13 -14.26 13.91 10.99
N GLY A 14 -14.05 12.67 11.39
CA GLY A 14 -14.93 11.96 12.32
C GLY A 14 -14.96 10.46 12.10
N ASP A 15 -15.91 9.78 12.76
CA ASP A 15 -16.05 8.34 12.65
C ASP A 15 -16.47 7.93 11.23
N CYS A 16 -15.85 6.88 10.70
CA CYS A 16 -16.17 6.34 9.39
C CYS A 16 -17.62 5.84 9.28
N LEU A 17 -18.23 5.36 10.38
CA LEU A 17 -19.63 4.94 10.42
C LEU A 17 -20.57 6.12 10.24
N ASP A 18 -20.22 7.30 10.76
CA ASP A 18 -21.02 8.52 10.55
C ASP A 18 -20.98 8.94 9.08
N LEU A 19 -19.82 8.87 8.42
CA LEU A 19 -19.72 9.10 6.98
C LEU A 19 -20.54 8.06 6.20
N LEU A 20 -20.34 6.77 6.47
CA LEU A 20 -21.04 5.67 5.78
C LEU A 20 -22.56 5.80 5.87
N ALA A 21 -23.10 6.23 7.02
CA ALA A 21 -24.53 6.47 7.21
C ALA A 21 -25.11 7.54 6.27
N THR A 22 -24.27 8.44 5.75
CA THR A 22 -24.68 9.46 4.77
C THR A 22 -24.62 8.99 3.31
N ILE A 23 -23.96 7.85 3.05
CA ILE A 23 -23.76 7.31 1.70
C ILE A 23 -24.93 6.37 1.36
N PRO A 24 -25.60 6.55 0.20
CA PRO A 24 -26.67 5.67 -0.23
C PRO A 24 -26.21 4.21 -0.44
N ASP A 25 -27.18 3.30 -0.43
CA ASP A 25 -26.95 1.90 -0.80
C ASP A 25 -26.47 1.81 -2.25
N GLU A 26 -25.60 0.84 -2.53
CA GLU A 26 -25.13 0.51 -3.88
C GLU A 26 -24.66 1.73 -4.71
N SER A 27 -23.95 2.68 -4.09
CA SER A 27 -23.44 3.89 -4.75
C SER A 27 -21.92 3.93 -4.94
N ILE A 28 -21.16 3.04 -4.28
CA ILE A 28 -19.69 2.99 -4.31
C ILE A 28 -19.21 1.88 -5.25
N ASP A 29 -18.25 2.18 -6.13
CA ASP A 29 -17.68 1.19 -7.07
C ASP A 29 -16.52 0.41 -6.47
N LEU A 30 -15.72 1.07 -5.63
CA LEU A 30 -14.51 0.48 -5.06
C LEU A 30 -14.28 0.98 -3.64
N ILE A 31 -13.91 0.07 -2.75
CA ILE A 31 -13.38 0.40 -1.42
C ILE A 31 -11.94 -0.09 -1.36
N VAL A 32 -11.00 0.79 -1.01
CA VAL A 32 -9.59 0.44 -0.77
C VAL A 32 -9.21 0.99 0.58
N SER A 33 -8.71 0.14 1.47
CA SER A 33 -8.34 0.61 2.80
C SER A 33 -7.33 -0.29 3.51
N SER A 34 -6.76 0.26 4.58
CA SER A 34 -5.96 -0.45 5.59
C SER A 34 -6.49 -0.06 6.96
N PRO A 35 -7.26 -0.93 7.63
CA PRO A 35 -7.81 -0.58 8.93
C PRO A 35 -6.73 -0.39 9.99
N PRO A 36 -7.02 0.35 11.07
CA PRO A 36 -6.18 0.38 12.26
C PRO A 36 -5.96 -1.03 12.82
N TYR A 37 -4.72 -1.50 13.01
CA TYR A 37 -4.46 -2.90 13.40
C TYR A 37 -4.56 -3.21 14.91
N ASN A 38 -5.09 -2.31 15.74
CA ASN A 38 -5.20 -2.52 17.19
C ASN A 38 -3.86 -2.91 17.84
N ILE A 39 -2.76 -2.28 17.38
CA ILE A 39 -1.38 -2.65 17.75
C ILE A 39 -0.92 -1.92 19.03
N GLY A 40 -1.72 -1.00 19.56
CA GLY A 40 -1.30 -0.18 20.71
C GLY A 40 -0.19 0.81 20.33
N LYS A 41 -0.28 1.40 19.13
CA LYS A 41 0.49 2.62 18.80
C LYS A 41 -0.04 3.77 19.66
N GLU A 42 0.66 4.91 19.70
CA GLU A 42 0.31 6.10 20.53
C GLU A 42 -1.15 6.60 20.42
N TYR A 43 -1.94 6.08 19.47
CA TYR A 43 -3.34 6.41 19.21
C TYR A 43 -4.35 5.32 19.59
N GLU A 44 -3.95 4.17 20.17
CA GLU A 44 -4.86 3.06 20.49
C GLU A 44 -4.61 2.41 21.85
N SER A 45 -5.65 2.30 22.69
CA SER A 45 -5.66 1.35 23.80
C SER A 45 -5.84 -0.08 23.26
N ARG A 46 -4.85 -0.95 23.47
CA ARG A 46 -4.84 -2.33 22.95
C ARG A 46 -6.07 -3.10 23.44
N SER A 47 -7.03 -3.30 22.55
CA SER A 47 -8.26 -4.05 22.82
C SER A 47 -8.05 -5.54 22.57
N PRO A 48 -8.85 -6.44 23.17
CA PRO A 48 -8.89 -7.84 22.77
C PRO A 48 -9.17 -7.99 21.26
N LEU A 49 -8.52 -8.96 20.60
CA LEU A 49 -8.62 -9.14 19.15
C LEU A 49 -10.07 -9.33 18.68
N ASN A 50 -10.90 -10.04 19.44
CA ASN A 50 -12.32 -10.23 19.14
C ASN A 50 -13.10 -8.91 19.17
N VAL A 51 -12.85 -8.04 20.15
CA VAL A 51 -13.51 -6.71 20.23
C VAL A 51 -13.16 -5.87 19.01
N TYR A 52 -11.89 -5.91 18.59
CA TYR A 52 -11.45 -5.26 17.36
C TYR A 52 -12.16 -5.81 16.12
N LEU A 53 -12.22 -7.14 15.95
CA LEU A 53 -12.88 -7.77 14.81
C LEU A 53 -14.39 -7.46 14.76
N GLU A 54 -15.07 -7.43 15.90
CA GLU A 54 -16.48 -7.04 15.98
C GLU A 54 -16.71 -5.57 15.58
N ALA A 55 -15.82 -4.66 15.98
CA ALA A 55 -15.87 -3.27 15.54
C ALA A 55 -15.67 -3.15 14.02
N GLN A 56 -14.71 -3.88 13.48
CA GLN A 56 -14.42 -3.90 12.04
C GLN A 56 -15.55 -4.56 11.24
N LYS A 57 -16.21 -5.59 11.79
CA LYS A 57 -17.39 -6.21 11.18
C LYS A 57 -18.52 -5.21 10.97
N LYS A 58 -18.77 -4.29 11.92
CA LYS A 58 -19.78 -3.22 11.75
C LYS A 58 -19.46 -2.31 10.58
N VAL A 59 -18.19 -1.94 10.41
CA VAL A 59 -17.74 -1.12 9.27
C VAL A 59 -17.87 -1.90 7.97
N LEU A 60 -17.48 -3.16 7.94
CA LEU A 60 -17.59 -4.00 6.73
C LEU A 60 -19.05 -4.25 6.30
N VAL A 61 -19.99 -4.35 7.25
CA VAL A 61 -21.43 -4.41 6.95
C VAL A 61 -21.87 -3.15 6.18
N GLU A 62 -21.50 -1.98 6.66
CA GLU A 62 -21.84 -0.71 5.99
C GLU A 62 -21.09 -0.53 4.67
N CYS A 63 -19.82 -0.92 4.59
CA CYS A 63 -19.07 -0.99 3.35
C CYS A 63 -19.77 -1.88 2.31
N HIS A 64 -20.25 -3.06 2.71
CA HIS A 64 -21.00 -3.96 1.84
C HIS A 64 -22.33 -3.34 1.38
N ARG A 65 -23.05 -2.63 2.27
CA ARG A 65 -24.30 -1.91 1.93
C ARG A 65 -24.07 -0.88 0.83
N VAL A 66 -23.09 0.00 0.99
CA VAL A 66 -22.82 1.10 0.03
C VAL A 66 -22.19 0.61 -1.28
N LEU A 67 -21.58 -0.57 -1.30
CA LEU A 67 -20.93 -1.08 -2.51
C LEU A 67 -21.96 -1.49 -3.57
N LYS A 68 -21.74 -1.10 -4.82
CA LYS A 68 -22.51 -1.58 -5.98
C LYS A 68 -22.36 -3.09 -6.14
N LYS A 69 -23.31 -3.75 -6.79
CA LYS A 69 -23.21 -5.18 -7.14
C LYS A 69 -21.93 -5.50 -7.94
N THR A 70 -21.52 -4.58 -8.80
CA THR A 70 -20.29 -4.67 -9.62
C THR A 70 -19.01 -4.28 -8.85
N GLY A 71 -19.14 -3.87 -7.59
CA GLY A 71 -18.06 -3.26 -6.84
C GLY A 71 -17.17 -4.26 -6.09
N SER A 72 -15.99 -3.78 -5.72
CA SER A 72 -14.95 -4.57 -5.03
C SER A 72 -14.45 -3.88 -3.77
N ILE A 73 -13.97 -4.68 -2.81
CA ILE A 73 -13.23 -4.25 -1.62
C ILE A 73 -11.81 -4.81 -1.68
N PHE A 74 -10.83 -3.93 -1.51
CA PHE A 74 -9.43 -4.27 -1.28
C PHE A 74 -9.06 -3.90 0.15
N TRP A 75 -8.94 -4.91 0.99
CA TRP A 75 -8.73 -4.76 2.43
C TRP A 75 -7.33 -5.20 2.82
N GLN A 76 -6.46 -4.24 3.07
CA GLN A 76 -5.06 -4.49 3.33
C GLN A 76 -4.80 -4.67 4.82
N VAL A 77 -4.33 -5.85 5.21
CA VAL A 77 -4.06 -6.22 6.59
C VAL A 77 -2.68 -6.84 6.76
N GLY A 78 -2.05 -6.53 7.88
CA GLY A 78 -0.78 -7.13 8.30
C GLY A 78 -1.00 -8.29 9.25
N SER A 79 -0.33 -8.22 10.39
CA SER A 79 -0.44 -9.26 11.41
C SER A 79 -0.51 -8.66 12.80
N TYR A 80 -1.33 -9.27 13.65
CA TYR A 80 -1.46 -8.90 15.05
C TYR A 80 -0.42 -9.65 15.89
N SER A 81 0.46 -8.91 16.56
CA SER A 81 1.46 -9.49 17.45
C SER A 81 0.90 -9.58 18.86
N TYR A 82 0.94 -10.78 19.46
CA TYR A 82 0.51 -10.99 20.84
C TYR A 82 1.34 -12.06 21.52
N LYS A 83 1.97 -11.73 22.65
CA LYS A 83 2.80 -12.65 23.45
C LYS A 83 3.80 -13.47 22.60
N GLY A 84 4.48 -12.82 21.65
CA GLY A 84 5.46 -13.46 20.77
C GLY A 84 4.88 -14.20 19.56
N THR A 85 3.56 -14.45 19.51
CA THR A 85 2.87 -15.01 18.34
C THR A 85 2.59 -13.92 17.30
N LEU A 86 2.43 -14.34 16.04
CA LEU A 86 2.06 -13.45 14.93
C LEU A 86 0.77 -14.01 14.32
N VAL A 87 -0.36 -13.38 14.61
CA VAL A 87 -1.67 -13.79 14.08
C VAL A 87 -1.89 -13.08 12.75
N PRO A 88 -1.98 -13.82 11.62
CA PRO A 88 -2.31 -13.23 10.33
C PRO A 88 -3.73 -12.67 10.38
N LEU A 89 -3.87 -11.35 10.18
CA LEU A 89 -5.18 -10.70 10.26
C LEU A 89 -6.06 -11.08 9.07
N ASP A 90 -5.47 -11.33 7.91
CA ASP A 90 -6.19 -11.81 6.72
C ASP A 90 -6.98 -13.09 7.01
N VAL A 91 -6.43 -14.04 7.78
CA VAL A 91 -7.13 -15.26 8.21
C VAL A 91 -8.31 -14.95 9.14
N LYS A 92 -8.27 -13.83 9.87
CA LYS A 92 -9.34 -13.42 10.78
C LYS A 92 -10.42 -12.57 10.09
N PHE A 93 -10.05 -11.83 9.06
CA PHE A 93 -10.98 -11.05 8.25
C PHE A 93 -11.71 -11.88 7.19
N PHE A 94 -11.08 -12.93 6.65
CA PHE A 94 -11.68 -13.76 5.60
C PHE A 94 -13.10 -14.27 5.93
N PRO A 95 -13.36 -14.85 7.12
CA PRO A 95 -14.71 -15.32 7.48
C PRO A 95 -15.73 -14.18 7.58
N ILE A 96 -15.31 -12.97 7.95
CA ILE A 96 -16.21 -11.81 8.03
C ILE A 96 -16.72 -11.45 6.63
N PHE A 97 -15.85 -11.49 5.63
CA PHE A 97 -16.26 -11.27 4.23
C PHE A 97 -17.17 -12.39 3.71
N GLU A 98 -16.87 -13.66 4.03
CA GLU A 98 -17.72 -14.79 3.64
C GLU A 98 -19.12 -14.73 4.29
N GLU A 99 -19.20 -14.34 5.57
CA GLU A 99 -20.48 -14.13 6.27
C GLU A 99 -21.33 -13.02 5.64
N LEU A 100 -20.69 -12.02 5.01
CA LEU A 100 -21.37 -10.98 4.24
C LEU A 100 -21.81 -11.45 2.84
N GLY A 101 -21.50 -12.69 2.46
CA GLY A 101 -21.81 -13.26 1.14
C GLY A 101 -20.90 -12.74 0.02
N MET A 102 -19.78 -12.10 0.36
CA MET A 102 -18.84 -11.60 -0.63
C MET A 102 -17.97 -12.72 -1.22
N LEU A 103 -17.56 -12.54 -2.48
CA LEU A 103 -16.80 -13.52 -3.24
C LEU A 103 -15.30 -13.24 -3.10
N PRO A 104 -14.48 -14.20 -2.63
CA PRO A 104 -13.04 -14.05 -2.61
C PRO A 104 -12.47 -14.13 -4.04
N ILE A 105 -11.85 -13.05 -4.51
CA ILE A 105 -11.26 -13.01 -5.86
C ILE A 105 -9.76 -13.31 -5.79
N ASN A 106 -9.03 -12.59 -4.95
CA ASN A 106 -7.61 -12.87 -4.70
C ASN A 106 -7.19 -12.56 -3.27
N ARG A 107 -6.19 -13.30 -2.80
CA ARG A 107 -5.38 -12.97 -1.62
C ARG A 107 -4.00 -12.50 -2.10
N ILE A 108 -3.86 -11.19 -2.27
CA ILE A 108 -2.65 -10.58 -2.83
C ILE A 108 -1.58 -10.44 -1.73
N VAL A 109 -0.34 -10.76 -2.05
CA VAL A 109 0.82 -10.64 -1.16
C VAL A 109 1.60 -9.39 -1.54
N TRP A 110 1.66 -8.41 -0.65
CA TRP A 110 2.47 -7.21 -0.82
C TRP A 110 3.79 -7.37 -0.06
N LEU A 111 4.89 -7.48 -0.81
CA LEU A 111 6.23 -7.65 -0.29
C LEU A 111 6.76 -6.37 0.37
N ARG A 112 7.47 -6.54 1.49
CA ARG A 112 8.18 -5.49 2.19
C ARG A 112 9.67 -5.82 2.23
N GLN A 113 10.49 -4.90 1.73
CA GLN A 113 11.95 -5.04 1.76
C GLN A 113 12.54 -4.87 3.17
N HIS A 114 11.79 -4.29 4.11
CA HIS A 114 12.24 -4.03 5.48
C HIS A 114 11.17 -4.40 6.51
N GLY A 115 11.59 -4.67 7.75
CA GLY A 115 10.68 -4.93 8.85
C GLY A 115 11.40 -5.22 10.15
N LEU A 116 10.61 -5.44 11.21
CA LEU A 116 11.13 -5.84 12.51
C LEU A 116 11.91 -7.15 12.40
N GLN A 117 12.97 -7.25 13.21
CA GLN A 117 13.80 -8.45 13.32
C GLN A 117 13.22 -9.38 14.38
N ALA A 118 13.30 -10.68 14.14
CA ALA A 118 12.89 -11.71 15.07
C ALA A 118 14.05 -12.70 15.28
N LYS A 119 14.21 -13.16 16.54
CA LYS A 119 15.23 -14.16 16.91
C LYS A 119 14.68 -15.58 16.86
N ASN A 120 13.46 -15.79 17.35
CA ASN A 120 12.89 -17.12 17.59
C ASN A 120 11.88 -17.55 16.50
N LYS A 121 11.86 -16.86 15.35
CA LYS A 121 10.99 -17.13 14.19
C LYS A 121 11.48 -16.36 12.96
N PHE A 122 11.01 -16.73 11.78
CA PHE A 122 11.21 -15.91 10.58
C PHE A 122 10.53 -14.55 10.74
N SER A 123 11.24 -13.50 10.31
CA SER A 123 10.69 -12.15 10.36
C SER A 123 9.68 -11.97 9.24
N CYS A 124 8.49 -11.44 9.54
CA CYS A 124 7.48 -11.20 8.52
C CYS A 124 7.91 -10.09 7.54
N ARG A 125 7.82 -10.37 6.25
CA ARG A 125 8.26 -9.51 5.12
C ARG A 125 7.18 -9.29 4.08
N HIS A 126 5.93 -9.53 4.43
CA HIS A 126 4.83 -9.20 3.56
C HIS A 126 3.62 -8.77 4.38
N GLU A 127 2.70 -8.09 3.71
CA GLU A 127 1.35 -7.86 4.17
C GLU A 127 0.39 -8.43 3.13
N THR A 128 -0.89 -8.53 3.46
CA THR A 128 -1.87 -9.18 2.60
C THR A 128 -2.99 -8.22 2.25
N VAL A 129 -3.41 -8.21 0.98
CA VAL A 129 -4.59 -7.49 0.52
C VAL A 129 -5.64 -8.52 0.16
N LEU A 130 -6.76 -8.49 0.86
CA LEU A 130 -7.92 -9.30 0.54
C LEU A 130 -8.73 -8.56 -0.52
N TRP A 131 -8.85 -9.14 -1.72
CA TRP A 131 -9.75 -8.66 -2.75
C TRP A 131 -11.02 -9.51 -2.74
N PHE A 132 -12.12 -8.88 -2.34
CA PHE A 132 -13.46 -9.45 -2.39
C PHE A 132 -14.37 -8.64 -3.31
N ALA A 133 -15.23 -9.33 -4.05
CA ALA A 133 -16.27 -8.74 -4.87
C ALA A 133 -17.65 -8.95 -4.26
N LYS A 134 -18.59 -8.03 -4.49
CA LYS A 134 -19.98 -8.19 -4.03
C LYS A 134 -20.77 -9.20 -4.85
N SER A 135 -20.43 -9.39 -6.12
CA SER A 135 -21.06 -10.38 -7.00
C SER A 135 -20.13 -10.82 -8.12
N MET A 136 -20.58 -11.78 -8.94
CA MET A 136 -19.85 -12.24 -10.14
C MET A 136 -19.78 -11.18 -11.25
N ASP A 137 -20.58 -10.12 -11.17
CA ASP A 137 -20.59 -9.01 -12.14
C ASP A 137 -19.51 -7.96 -11.86
N TYR A 138 -18.48 -8.32 -11.09
CA TYR A 138 -17.45 -7.38 -10.65
C TYR A 138 -16.65 -6.82 -11.83
N LYS A 139 -16.28 -5.54 -11.73
CA LYS A 139 -15.42 -4.88 -12.71
C LYS A 139 -13.98 -5.39 -12.56
N PHE A 140 -13.37 -5.82 -13.65
CA PHE A 140 -11.93 -6.05 -13.74
C PHE A 140 -11.36 -5.67 -15.12
N SER A 141 -10.41 -4.74 -15.16
CA SER A 141 -9.67 -4.34 -16.35
C SER A 141 -8.21 -4.72 -16.22
N LEU A 142 -7.80 -5.75 -16.97
CA LEU A 142 -6.41 -6.18 -17.00
C LEU A 142 -5.54 -5.25 -17.86
N GLU A 143 -6.12 -4.62 -18.89
CA GLU A 143 -5.38 -3.84 -19.88
C GLU A 143 -4.67 -2.64 -19.26
N GLU A 144 -5.31 -1.97 -18.30
CA GLU A 144 -4.77 -0.79 -17.63
C GLU A 144 -3.62 -1.09 -16.66
N ILE A 145 -3.39 -2.37 -16.34
CA ILE A 145 -2.43 -2.80 -15.29
C ILE A 145 -1.46 -3.88 -15.77
N ARG A 146 -1.35 -4.11 -17.09
CA ARG A 146 -0.36 -5.04 -17.63
C ARG A 146 1.05 -4.59 -17.27
N VAL A 147 1.91 -5.57 -17.02
CA VAL A 147 3.35 -5.35 -16.80
C VAL A 147 4.15 -6.02 -17.91
N PRO A 148 5.38 -5.54 -18.20
CA PRO A 148 6.23 -6.16 -19.20
C PRO A 148 6.36 -7.68 -19.00
N GLN A 149 6.26 -8.41 -20.11
CA GLN A 149 6.47 -9.84 -20.14
C GLN A 149 7.92 -10.16 -20.51
N LYS A 150 8.50 -11.20 -19.89
CA LYS A 150 9.89 -11.61 -20.16
C LYS A 150 10.15 -11.98 -21.63
N TYR A 151 9.18 -12.62 -22.28
CA TYR A 151 9.27 -13.05 -23.67
C TYR A 151 8.20 -12.31 -24.49
N GLN A 152 8.45 -11.04 -24.75
CA GLN A 152 7.60 -10.25 -25.63
C GLN A 152 7.50 -10.92 -27.00
N ASN A 153 6.28 -10.92 -27.56
CA ASN A 153 5.99 -11.49 -28.87
C ASN A 153 6.28 -13.00 -29.00
N LYS A 154 6.29 -13.75 -27.89
CA LYS A 154 6.44 -15.21 -27.93
C LYS A 154 5.32 -15.80 -28.78
N LYS A 155 5.69 -16.59 -29.79
CA LYS A 155 4.74 -17.27 -30.67
C LYS A 155 4.52 -18.71 -30.27
N HIS A 156 3.36 -19.25 -30.59
CA HIS A 156 3.13 -20.69 -30.50
C HIS A 156 4.12 -21.42 -31.42
N HIS A 157 4.82 -22.41 -30.88
CA HIS A 157 5.86 -23.15 -31.60
C HIS A 157 5.33 -24.40 -32.32
N LYS A 158 4.14 -24.88 -31.92
CA LYS A 158 3.45 -26.08 -32.42
C LYS A 158 1.93 -25.86 -32.36
N GLY A 159 1.18 -26.75 -33.00
CA GLY A 159 -0.29 -26.72 -33.05
C GLY A 159 -0.85 -25.81 -34.14
N GLU A 160 -2.17 -25.71 -34.21
CA GLU A 160 -2.89 -24.95 -35.23
C GLU A 160 -2.55 -23.46 -35.22
N LYS A 161 -2.26 -22.89 -34.04
CA LYS A 161 -1.88 -21.49 -33.86
C LYS A 161 -0.39 -21.21 -34.11
N LYS A 162 0.37 -22.14 -34.70
CA LYS A 162 1.82 -21.99 -34.89
C LYS A 162 2.12 -20.71 -35.68
N GLY A 163 2.96 -19.84 -35.11
CA GLY A 163 3.31 -18.55 -35.69
C GLY A 163 2.44 -17.38 -35.22
N GLU A 164 1.31 -17.65 -34.54
CA GLU A 164 0.52 -16.63 -33.83
C GLU A 164 1.13 -16.30 -32.47
N LEU A 165 0.82 -15.11 -31.95
CA LEU A 165 1.24 -14.68 -30.62
C LEU A 165 0.59 -15.58 -29.57
N SER A 166 1.42 -16.12 -28.67
CA SER A 166 1.00 -16.94 -27.52
C SER A 166 0.80 -16.12 -26.25
N CYS A 167 1.06 -14.82 -26.34
CA CYS A 167 0.95 -13.87 -25.24
C CYS A 167 0.46 -12.52 -25.78
N ASN A 168 -0.19 -11.73 -24.94
CA ASN A 168 -0.59 -10.37 -25.29
C ASN A 168 0.69 -9.51 -25.45
N PRO A 169 0.90 -8.82 -26.57
CA PRO A 169 2.11 -8.03 -26.82
C PRO A 169 2.32 -6.90 -25.80
N ASP A 170 1.24 -6.33 -25.28
CA ASP A 170 1.25 -5.17 -24.36
C ASP A 170 1.63 -5.56 -22.93
N GLY A 171 1.72 -6.86 -22.63
CA GLY A 171 2.26 -7.37 -21.38
C GLY A 171 1.45 -8.49 -20.76
N LYS A 172 1.89 -8.93 -19.59
CA LYS A 172 1.25 -9.99 -18.80
C LYS A 172 0.43 -9.42 -17.64
N ASN A 173 -0.41 -10.28 -17.06
CA ASN A 173 -0.99 -10.01 -15.76
C ASN A 173 0.13 -9.84 -14.71
N PRO A 174 0.07 -8.82 -13.84
CA PRO A 174 1.08 -8.61 -12.80
C PRO A 174 1.16 -9.76 -11.78
N GLY A 175 0.13 -10.60 -11.70
CA GLY A 175 -0.02 -11.63 -10.68
C GLY A 175 -0.47 -11.02 -9.35
N ASP A 176 -0.44 -11.83 -8.30
CA ASP A 176 -0.91 -11.50 -6.96
C ASP A 176 0.24 -11.38 -5.94
N VAL A 177 1.48 -11.22 -6.41
CA VAL A 177 2.64 -10.88 -5.58
C VAL A 177 3.19 -9.55 -6.03
N TRP A 178 3.01 -8.51 -5.22
CA TRP A 178 3.34 -7.13 -5.57
C TRP A 178 4.52 -6.61 -4.75
N ALA A 179 5.34 -5.77 -5.36
CA ALA A 179 6.57 -5.24 -4.75
C ALA A 179 6.65 -3.71 -4.79
N PHE A 180 5.53 -3.03 -4.51
CA PHE A 180 5.54 -1.58 -4.36
C PHE A 180 6.38 -1.15 -3.15
N ARG A 181 7.22 -0.14 -3.32
CA ARG A 181 8.03 0.40 -2.23
C ARG A 181 7.15 1.07 -1.19
N ASN A 182 7.34 0.73 0.08
CA ASN A 182 6.65 1.41 1.17
C ASN A 182 7.03 2.90 1.22
N VAL A 183 6.04 3.76 1.48
CA VAL A 183 6.28 5.19 1.77
C VAL A 183 6.99 5.29 3.12
N LYS A 184 8.30 5.53 3.07
CA LYS A 184 9.19 5.60 4.23
C LYS A 184 10.08 6.84 4.14
N HIS A 185 11.07 6.89 5.01
CA HIS A 185 11.97 8.03 5.11
C HIS A 185 12.65 8.36 3.77
N ASN A 186 12.58 9.63 3.34
CA ASN A 186 13.06 10.15 2.04
C ASN A 186 12.24 9.71 0.81
N HIS A 187 11.09 9.07 1.00
CA HIS A 187 10.13 8.89 -0.08
C HIS A 187 9.48 10.23 -0.42
N GLU A 188 9.29 10.55 -1.70
CA GLU A 188 8.74 11.87 -2.06
C GLU A 188 7.27 12.05 -1.66
N GLU A 189 6.52 10.94 -1.60
CA GLU A 189 5.14 10.91 -1.11
C GLU A 189 5.03 10.98 0.42
N GLN A 190 6.15 10.92 1.14
CA GLN A 190 6.15 10.84 2.60
C GLN A 190 5.46 12.05 3.23
N THR A 191 4.40 11.78 3.99
CA THR A 191 3.76 12.73 4.89
C THR A 191 4.03 12.33 6.35
N ILE A 192 3.34 12.97 7.28
CA ILE A 192 3.38 12.65 8.72
C ILE A 192 2.81 11.25 9.05
N HIS A 193 2.10 10.60 8.14
CA HIS A 193 1.49 9.30 8.40
C HIS A 193 2.54 8.17 8.39
N PRO A 194 2.64 7.34 9.45
CA PRO A 194 3.72 6.35 9.60
C PRO A 194 3.60 5.14 8.65
N CYS A 195 2.39 4.87 8.17
CA CYS A 195 2.00 3.70 7.40
C CYS A 195 1.20 4.09 6.14
N GLN A 196 1.65 5.12 5.41
CA GLN A 196 0.95 5.59 4.22
C GLN A 196 1.07 4.57 3.07
N PHE A 197 -0.03 4.34 2.33
CA PHE A 197 0.03 3.62 1.07
C PHE A 197 0.87 4.37 0.02
N PRO A 198 1.67 3.65 -0.79
CA PRO A 198 2.24 4.24 -1.99
C PRO A 198 1.14 4.49 -3.04
N GLU A 199 1.22 5.62 -3.75
CA GLU A 199 0.22 6.01 -4.75
C GLU A 199 0.10 4.96 -5.89
N ASP A 200 1.22 4.36 -6.32
CA ASP A 200 1.23 3.34 -7.38
C ASP A 200 0.48 2.04 -7.01
N PHE A 201 0.52 1.65 -5.73
CA PHE A 201 -0.26 0.51 -5.24
C PHE A 201 -1.76 0.80 -5.41
N VAL A 202 -2.20 1.99 -5.01
CA VAL A 202 -3.61 2.38 -5.12
C VAL A 202 -4.01 2.59 -6.59
N ASN A 203 -3.12 3.12 -7.43
CA ASN A 203 -3.35 3.24 -8.87
C ASN A 203 -3.69 1.89 -9.50
N ARG A 204 -2.90 0.84 -9.23
CA ARG A 204 -3.19 -0.51 -9.73
C ARG A 204 -4.57 -0.99 -9.30
N VAL A 205 -4.95 -0.77 -8.05
CA VAL A 205 -6.27 -1.19 -7.54
C VAL A 205 -7.40 -0.42 -8.24
N ILE A 206 -7.31 0.92 -8.30
CA ILE A 206 -8.32 1.77 -8.93
C ILE A 206 -8.46 1.44 -10.42
N LEU A 207 -7.36 1.42 -11.17
CA LEU A 207 -7.38 1.17 -12.61
C LEU A 207 -7.88 -0.23 -12.95
N SER A 208 -7.60 -1.22 -12.10
CA SER A 208 -8.05 -2.59 -12.35
C SER A 208 -9.53 -2.84 -12.06
N THR A 209 -10.22 -2.02 -11.26
CA THR A 209 -11.59 -2.33 -10.83
C THR A 209 -12.58 -1.17 -10.96
N THR A 210 -12.17 -0.06 -11.61
CA THR A 210 -13.04 1.11 -11.85
C THR A 210 -12.78 1.72 -13.23
N ILE A 211 -13.71 2.56 -13.69
CA ILE A 211 -13.57 3.44 -14.86
C ILE A 211 -13.64 4.92 -14.46
N GLU A 212 -13.27 5.84 -15.34
CA GLU A 212 -13.40 7.28 -15.09
C GLU A 212 -14.85 7.63 -14.68
N GLY A 213 -15.02 8.48 -13.66
CA GLY A 213 -16.32 8.84 -13.09
C GLY A 213 -16.89 7.88 -12.03
N ASP A 214 -16.31 6.70 -11.83
CA ASP A 214 -16.67 5.81 -10.72
C ASP A 214 -16.30 6.44 -9.35
N THR A 215 -16.91 5.94 -8.27
CA THR A 215 -16.68 6.46 -6.91
C THR A 215 -15.88 5.48 -6.04
N VAL A 216 -14.81 5.97 -5.43
CA VAL A 216 -13.91 5.21 -4.55
C VAL A 216 -14.07 5.66 -3.09
N LEU A 217 -14.09 4.72 -2.14
CA LEU A 217 -14.17 5.03 -0.71
C LEU A 217 -12.96 4.47 0.05
N ASP A 218 -12.45 5.27 0.98
CA ASP A 218 -11.51 4.83 2.01
C ASP A 218 -12.04 5.22 3.41
N PRO A 219 -12.60 4.26 4.19
CA PRO A 219 -13.13 4.56 5.52
C PRO A 219 -12.03 4.94 6.54
N TYR A 220 -10.75 4.71 6.21
CA TYR A 220 -9.61 4.98 7.09
C TYR A 220 -8.51 5.72 6.32
N MET A 221 -8.87 6.87 5.74
CA MET A 221 -8.09 7.49 4.67
C MET A 221 -6.68 7.94 5.07
N GLY A 222 -6.41 8.12 6.37
CA GLY A 222 -5.15 8.66 6.85
C GLY A 222 -4.88 10.03 6.22
N THR A 223 -3.70 10.18 5.63
CA THR A 223 -3.33 11.39 4.91
C THR A 223 -3.82 11.42 3.46
N GLY A 224 -4.86 10.64 3.12
CA GLY A 224 -5.65 10.79 1.91
C GLY A 224 -5.05 10.21 0.64
N THR A 225 -4.25 9.15 0.70
CA THR A 225 -3.68 8.54 -0.52
C THR A 225 -4.77 8.06 -1.47
N VAL A 226 -5.79 7.35 -0.99
CA VAL A 226 -6.88 6.85 -1.86
C VAL A 226 -7.67 7.99 -2.51
N PRO A 227 -8.16 9.01 -1.78
CA PRO A 227 -8.75 10.21 -2.37
C PRO A 227 -7.88 10.91 -3.42
N VAL A 228 -6.58 11.08 -3.15
CA VAL A 228 -5.65 11.75 -4.07
C VAL A 228 -5.51 10.97 -5.37
N VAL A 229 -5.35 9.65 -5.28
CA VAL A 229 -5.22 8.80 -6.47
C VAL A 229 -6.54 8.70 -7.24
N ALA A 230 -7.68 8.63 -6.55
CA ALA A 230 -9.01 8.69 -7.18
C ALA A 230 -9.16 9.98 -7.98
N LYS A 231 -8.86 11.15 -7.38
CA LYS A 231 -8.88 12.44 -8.09
C LYS A 231 -7.97 12.45 -9.32
N ASN A 232 -6.72 12.01 -9.17
CA ASN A 232 -5.73 12.01 -10.26
C ASN A 232 -6.12 11.09 -11.42
N THR A 233 -6.84 10.01 -11.12
CA THR A 233 -7.39 9.08 -12.12
C THR A 233 -8.83 9.44 -12.52
N LYS A 234 -9.32 10.63 -12.17
CA LYS A 234 -10.67 11.12 -12.51
C LYS A 234 -11.82 10.24 -12.01
N ARG A 235 -11.65 9.66 -10.83
CA ARG A 235 -12.72 9.03 -10.04
C ARG A 235 -13.17 10.00 -8.96
N HIS A 236 -14.43 9.87 -8.55
CA HIS A 236 -14.93 10.53 -7.37
C HIS A 236 -14.46 9.81 -6.11
N PHE A 237 -14.47 10.49 -4.96
CA PHE A 237 -14.06 9.86 -3.71
C PHE A 237 -14.86 10.24 -2.47
N TYR A 238 -14.80 9.33 -1.50
CA TYR A 238 -15.11 9.55 -0.11
C TYR A 238 -13.94 9.11 0.77
N GLY A 239 -13.69 9.84 1.86
CA GLY A 239 -12.69 9.43 2.84
C GLY A 239 -13.03 9.92 4.24
N ALA A 240 -12.76 9.10 5.26
CA ALA A 240 -12.91 9.49 6.67
C ALA A 240 -11.63 9.25 7.45
N ASP A 241 -11.33 10.16 8.38
CA ASP A 241 -10.31 9.94 9.41
C ASP A 241 -10.71 10.67 10.70
N LEU A 242 -10.31 10.13 11.84
CA LEU A 242 -10.56 10.71 13.16
C LEU A 242 -9.50 11.77 13.53
N ASP A 243 -8.30 11.68 12.96
CA ASP A 243 -7.18 12.56 13.29
C ASP A 243 -7.25 13.85 12.43
N GLU A 244 -7.47 14.98 13.10
CA GLU A 244 -7.54 16.30 12.49
C GLU A 244 -6.27 16.66 11.70
N LYS A 245 -5.09 16.21 12.14
CA LYS A 245 -3.82 16.44 11.42
C LYS A 245 -3.78 15.65 10.12
N TYR A 246 -4.22 14.40 10.14
CA TYR A 246 -4.29 13.57 8.93
C TYR A 246 -5.31 14.12 7.94
N TYR A 247 -6.49 14.50 8.42
CA TYR A 247 -7.52 15.18 7.65
C TYR A 247 -6.99 16.49 7.00
N GLY A 248 -6.27 17.31 7.77
CA GLY A 248 -5.67 18.55 7.25
C GLY A 248 -4.63 18.32 6.16
N VAL A 249 -3.79 17.29 6.31
CA VAL A 249 -2.80 16.89 5.29
C VAL A 249 -3.49 16.35 4.03
N ALA A 250 -4.54 15.53 4.18
CA ALA A 250 -5.31 15.00 3.06
C ALA A 250 -5.92 16.13 2.21
N ASN A 251 -6.54 17.12 2.85
CA ASN A 251 -7.08 18.30 2.17
C ASN A 251 -5.99 19.11 1.43
N ARG A 252 -4.82 19.33 2.07
CA ARG A 252 -3.69 20.01 1.43
C ARG A 252 -3.20 19.24 0.21
N ARG A 253 -3.10 17.91 0.27
CA ARG A 253 -2.70 17.08 -0.89
C ARG A 253 -3.71 17.20 -2.02
N LEU A 254 -5.00 17.08 -1.73
CA LEU A 254 -6.07 17.23 -2.73
C LEU A 254 -6.09 18.62 -3.36
N SER A 255 -5.77 19.67 -2.60
CA SER A 255 -5.71 21.04 -3.12
C SER A 255 -4.60 21.23 -4.16
N GLY A 256 -3.51 20.45 -4.04
CA GLY A 256 -2.30 20.61 -4.85
C GLY A 256 -1.59 21.96 -4.65
N LYS A 257 -1.95 22.73 -3.63
CA LYS A 257 -1.45 24.09 -3.38
C LYS A 257 -0.68 24.17 -2.05
N PRO A 258 0.27 25.11 -1.92
CA PRO A 258 0.93 25.35 -0.64
C PRO A 258 -0.04 25.95 0.36
N ASN A 259 0.24 25.78 1.66
CA ASN A 259 -0.44 26.56 2.69
C ASN A 259 0.00 28.05 2.64
N LYS A 260 -0.56 28.88 3.52
CA LYS A 260 -0.24 30.32 3.60
C LYS A 260 1.25 30.63 3.82
N GLU A 261 2.01 29.67 4.36
CA GLU A 261 3.44 29.79 4.66
C GLU A 261 4.33 29.21 3.55
N GLY A 262 3.76 28.72 2.45
CA GLY A 262 4.53 28.13 1.34
C GLY A 262 4.89 26.65 1.52
N TYR A 263 4.24 25.94 2.46
CA TYR A 263 4.50 24.53 2.72
C TYR A 263 3.55 23.58 1.99
N PHE A 264 4.11 22.54 1.38
CA PHE A 264 3.41 21.39 0.84
C PHE A 264 3.40 20.20 1.81
N PRO A 265 2.39 19.32 1.73
CA PRO A 265 2.30 18.15 2.61
C PRO A 265 3.43 17.13 2.39
N ASN A 266 3.97 17.06 1.17
CA ASN A 266 5.11 16.22 0.83
C ASN A 266 5.87 16.79 -0.39
N LEU A 267 7.00 16.18 -0.72
CA LEU A 267 7.86 16.62 -1.83
C LEU A 267 7.18 16.39 -3.19
N LYS A 268 6.39 15.33 -3.34
CA LYS A 268 5.67 15.03 -4.58
C LYS A 268 4.69 16.16 -4.95
N SER A 269 3.83 16.60 -4.02
CA SER A 269 2.88 17.69 -4.26
C SER A 269 3.58 19.01 -4.61
N LEU A 270 4.72 19.31 -3.99
CA LEU A 270 5.54 20.47 -4.35
C LEU A 270 6.02 20.36 -5.79
N ARG A 271 6.58 19.21 -6.18
CA ARG A 271 7.09 18.93 -7.53
C ARG A 271 5.99 19.02 -8.58
N ASP A 272 4.83 18.44 -8.31
CA ASP A 272 3.66 18.52 -9.18
C ASP A 272 3.24 19.99 -9.38
N TYR A 273 3.20 20.80 -8.32
CA TYR A 273 2.83 22.20 -8.41
C TYR A 273 3.81 23.04 -9.24
N ILE A 274 5.12 22.89 -9.02
CA ILE A 274 6.12 23.66 -9.78
C ILE A 274 6.17 23.25 -11.26
N GLU A 275 5.88 21.98 -11.57
CA GLU A 275 5.80 21.50 -12.95
C GLU A 275 4.60 22.12 -13.68
N ILE A 276 3.47 22.26 -12.99
CA ILE A 276 2.26 22.90 -13.54
C ILE A 276 2.44 24.43 -13.67
N THR A 277 3.07 25.08 -12.70
CA THR A 277 3.11 26.55 -12.61
C THR A 277 4.37 27.19 -13.20
N GLY A 278 5.44 26.41 -13.38
CA GLY A 278 6.76 26.92 -13.74
C GLY A 278 7.47 27.70 -12.62
N GLU A 279 6.92 27.73 -11.41
CA GLU A 279 7.53 28.46 -10.29
C GLU A 279 8.79 27.77 -9.75
N PRO A 280 9.79 28.53 -9.25
CA PRO A 280 11.01 27.93 -8.73
C PRO A 280 10.76 27.22 -7.39
N ALA A 281 11.23 25.97 -7.28
CA ALA A 281 11.11 25.15 -6.07
C ALA A 281 11.70 25.80 -4.81
N SER A 282 12.66 26.72 -4.96
CA SER A 282 13.30 27.45 -3.85
C SER A 282 12.34 28.32 -3.05
N LYS A 283 11.20 28.73 -3.63
CA LYS A 283 10.14 29.49 -2.94
C LYS A 283 9.37 28.66 -1.91
N TYR A 284 9.37 27.34 -2.06
CA TYR A 284 8.47 26.45 -1.33
C TYR A 284 9.22 25.48 -0.43
N ARG A 285 8.51 24.94 0.55
CA ARG A 285 8.99 23.91 1.49
C ARG A 285 7.98 22.78 1.59
N PHE A 286 8.35 21.69 2.25
CA PHE A 286 7.41 20.61 2.58
C PHE A 286 7.63 20.12 4.01
N ASP A 287 6.58 19.56 4.60
CA ASP A 287 6.47 19.34 6.05
C ASP A 287 7.62 18.49 6.64
N LEU A 288 8.13 17.50 5.90
CA LEU A 288 9.22 16.61 6.34
C LEU A 288 10.54 16.85 5.60
N GLN A 289 10.82 18.10 5.24
CA GLN A 289 12.03 18.46 4.51
C GLN A 289 13.31 18.29 5.35
N LYS A 290 14.28 17.53 4.82
CA LYS A 290 15.60 17.34 5.44
C LYS A 290 16.69 18.27 4.89
N GLY A 291 16.62 18.62 3.61
CA GLY A 291 17.59 19.50 2.96
C GLY A 291 17.24 20.98 3.13
N LYS A 292 18.18 21.89 2.85
CA LYS A 292 17.89 23.34 2.83
C LYS A 292 16.92 23.73 1.71
N VAL A 293 16.92 22.98 0.60
CA VAL A 293 16.11 23.22 -0.60
C VAL A 293 15.47 21.91 -1.05
N ALA A 294 14.25 22.00 -1.58
CA ALA A 294 13.59 20.87 -2.23
C ALA A 294 14.37 20.43 -3.47
N SER A 295 14.46 19.11 -3.68
CA SER A 295 15.11 18.56 -4.87
C SER A 295 14.16 18.53 -6.05
N ASP A 296 14.68 18.82 -7.24
CA ASP A 296 13.98 18.71 -8.51
C ASP A 296 13.53 17.26 -8.81
N ARG A 297 12.48 17.08 -9.63
CA ARG A 297 11.94 15.79 -10.08
C ARG A 297 12.97 14.95 -10.85
N SER A 298 13.88 15.59 -11.60
CA SER A 298 15.02 14.93 -12.26
C SER A 298 15.96 14.20 -11.30
N LYS A 299 15.96 14.59 -10.02
CA LYS A 299 16.74 13.93 -8.95
C LYS A 299 15.89 12.94 -8.14
N SER A 300 14.65 12.69 -8.56
CA SER A 300 13.78 11.74 -7.90
C SER A 300 14.30 10.31 -8.07
N LYS A 301 14.07 9.51 -7.04
CA LYS A 301 14.38 8.07 -7.02
C LYS A 301 13.07 7.29 -6.93
N ILE A 302 12.15 7.63 -7.82
CA ILE A 302 10.95 6.84 -8.09
C ILE A 302 11.41 5.76 -9.05
N PHE A 303 11.11 4.52 -8.70
CA PHE A 303 11.42 3.39 -9.55
C PHE A 303 10.13 2.63 -9.79
N ASP A 304 10.04 1.96 -10.95
CA ASP A 304 8.94 1.08 -11.24
C ASP A 304 8.97 -0.17 -10.33
N GLU A 305 7.88 -0.95 -10.35
CA GLU A 305 7.81 -2.20 -9.59
C GLU A 305 8.88 -3.20 -10.04
N GLU A 306 9.25 -3.21 -11.33
CA GLU A 306 10.28 -4.11 -11.87
C GLU A 306 11.63 -3.87 -11.19
N HIS A 307 12.01 -2.62 -10.99
CA HIS A 307 13.20 -2.25 -10.23
C HIS A 307 13.15 -2.81 -8.81
N HIS A 308 12.02 -2.67 -8.12
CA HIS A 308 11.85 -3.17 -6.75
C HIS A 308 11.87 -4.70 -6.66
N LEU A 309 11.30 -5.39 -7.65
CA LEU A 309 11.40 -6.83 -7.80
C LEU A 309 12.85 -7.27 -8.07
N ASN A 310 13.56 -6.60 -8.97
CA ASN A 310 14.95 -6.90 -9.27
C ASN A 310 15.86 -6.69 -8.06
N GLU A 311 15.65 -5.61 -7.30
CA GLU A 311 16.34 -5.38 -6.02
C GLU A 311 16.03 -6.50 -5.01
N PHE A 312 14.76 -6.89 -4.89
CA PHE A 312 14.33 -7.97 -4.01
C PHE A 312 14.94 -9.33 -4.40
N TYR A 313 14.89 -9.71 -5.68
CA TYR A 313 15.48 -10.97 -6.16
C TYR A 313 17.00 -10.97 -6.01
N SER A 314 17.68 -9.87 -6.35
CA SER A 314 19.12 -9.73 -6.13
C SER A 314 19.46 -9.88 -4.66
N ARG A 315 18.63 -9.33 -3.77
CA ARG A 315 18.83 -9.43 -2.33
C ARG A 315 18.61 -10.84 -1.80
N ILE A 316 17.52 -11.51 -2.18
CA ILE A 316 17.25 -12.88 -1.76
C ILE A 316 18.32 -13.84 -2.28
N GLY A 317 18.72 -13.71 -3.54
CA GLY A 317 19.79 -14.53 -4.12
C GLY A 317 21.09 -14.39 -3.34
N TYR A 318 21.46 -13.15 -2.98
CA TYR A 318 22.60 -12.91 -2.11
C TYR A 318 22.45 -13.55 -0.72
N GLU A 319 21.29 -13.39 -0.08
CA GLU A 319 21.04 -13.94 1.27
C GLU A 319 21.12 -15.47 1.29
N GLU A 320 20.58 -16.13 0.27
CA GLU A 320 20.64 -17.59 0.09
C GLU A 320 22.08 -18.06 -0.16
N GLU A 321 22.80 -17.40 -1.07
CA GLU A 321 24.19 -17.72 -1.37
C GLU A 321 25.07 -17.53 -0.14
N ALA A 322 24.93 -16.40 0.56
CA ALA A 322 25.67 -16.10 1.78
C ALA A 322 25.40 -17.14 2.88
N PHE A 323 24.14 -17.56 3.05
CA PHE A 323 23.77 -18.61 3.98
C PHE A 323 24.40 -19.96 3.59
N SER A 324 24.29 -20.35 2.31
CA SER A 324 24.85 -21.59 1.77
C SER A 324 26.38 -21.63 1.93
N CYS A 325 27.09 -20.55 1.56
CA CYS A 325 28.54 -20.46 1.73
C CYS A 325 28.95 -20.62 3.20
N ARG A 326 28.25 -19.94 4.11
CA ARG A 326 28.49 -20.06 5.55
C ARG A 326 28.33 -21.49 6.06
N VAL A 327 27.27 -22.18 5.65
CA VAL A 327 27.03 -23.59 6.04
C VAL A 327 28.11 -24.53 5.48
N LYS A 328 28.60 -24.25 4.28
CA LYS A 328 29.62 -25.06 3.59
C LYS A 328 31.07 -24.69 3.95
N GLY A 329 31.30 -23.70 4.82
CA GLY A 329 32.64 -23.19 5.13
C GLY A 329 33.34 -22.50 3.95
N LEU A 330 32.58 -21.98 2.99
CA LEU A 330 33.10 -21.26 1.82
C LEU A 330 33.15 -19.75 2.09
N GLU A 331 33.93 -19.03 1.27
CA GLU A 331 33.96 -17.57 1.31
C GLU A 331 32.56 -17.00 0.99
N ILE A 332 32.09 -16.10 1.87
CA ILE A 332 30.79 -15.44 1.68
C ILE A 332 30.98 -14.31 0.67
N PRO A 333 30.13 -14.22 -0.38
CA PRO A 333 30.22 -13.14 -1.35
C PRO A 333 30.09 -11.77 -0.66
N ARG A 334 30.84 -10.79 -1.17
CA ARG A 334 30.71 -9.39 -0.73
C ARG A 334 29.64 -8.71 -1.56
N ASP A 335 28.61 -8.20 -0.91
CA ASP A 335 27.70 -7.23 -1.54
C ASP A 335 28.21 -5.80 -1.26
N PRO A 336 28.68 -5.07 -2.29
CA PRO A 336 29.21 -3.72 -2.13
C PRO A 336 28.14 -2.70 -1.72
N LYS A 337 26.85 -3.03 -1.86
CA LYS A 337 25.71 -2.18 -1.46
C LYS A 337 25.29 -2.41 0.00
N LEU A 338 25.84 -3.41 0.69
CA LEU A 338 25.63 -3.58 2.14
C LEU A 338 26.25 -2.41 2.92
N ASN A 339 25.54 -2.00 3.97
CA ASN A 339 25.89 -0.89 4.86
C ASN A 339 27.40 -0.75 5.09
N GLY A 340 27.95 0.42 4.74
CA GLY A 340 29.36 0.73 4.89
C GLY A 340 30.26 0.35 3.71
N ASN A 341 29.73 0.24 2.48
CA ASN A 341 30.48 -0.14 1.27
C ASN A 341 31.12 -1.53 1.38
N GLY A 342 30.38 -2.50 1.92
CA GLY A 342 30.91 -3.87 2.13
C GLY A 342 31.87 -4.01 3.31
N LYS A 343 31.94 -3.03 4.22
CA LYS A 343 32.67 -3.16 5.49
C LYS A 343 32.05 -4.30 6.30
N GLN A 344 32.86 -5.29 6.64
CA GLN A 344 32.47 -6.32 7.60
C GLN A 344 32.17 -5.64 8.94
N THR A 345 31.06 -6.04 9.57
CA THR A 345 30.87 -5.72 10.98
C THR A 345 32.05 -6.35 11.71
N PRO A 346 32.80 -5.61 12.54
CA PRO A 346 33.89 -6.18 13.33
C PRO A 346 33.36 -7.44 14.01
N SER A 347 34.12 -8.54 13.97
CA SER A 347 33.76 -9.72 14.77
C SER A 347 33.56 -9.22 16.19
N LYS A 348 32.32 -9.27 16.69
CA LYS A 348 32.10 -9.05 18.10
C LYS A 348 32.88 -10.18 18.78
N SER A 349 33.99 -9.84 19.41
CA SER A 349 34.52 -10.60 20.52
C SER A 349 33.33 -11.00 21.39
N THR A 350 33.11 -12.30 21.52
CA THR A 350 32.29 -12.95 22.53
C THR A 350 31.22 -12.04 23.15
N ILE A 351 30.02 -12.08 22.56
CA ILE A 351 28.83 -11.68 23.31
C ILE A 351 28.80 -12.60 24.54
N PRO A 352 28.86 -12.08 25.78
CA PRO A 352 28.71 -12.92 26.96
C PRO A 352 27.38 -13.64 26.84
N ASP A 353 27.39 -14.95 27.04
CA ASP A 353 26.18 -15.74 27.09
C ASP A 353 25.33 -15.20 28.24
N LEU A 354 24.19 -14.57 27.90
CA LEU A 354 23.26 -14.01 28.89
C LEU A 354 22.47 -15.09 29.63
N PHE A 355 22.87 -16.36 29.47
CA PHE A 355 22.34 -17.53 30.17
C PHE A 355 23.43 -18.36 30.87
N ASP A 356 24.64 -17.83 31.01
CA ASP A 356 25.66 -18.42 31.89
C ASP A 356 25.32 -18.10 33.36
N GLU A 357 24.27 -18.72 33.89
CA GLU A 357 24.10 -18.90 35.34
C GLU A 357 25.06 -20.04 35.75
N GLY A 358 26.34 -19.70 35.89
CA GLY A 358 27.31 -20.57 36.51
C GLY A 358 27.16 -20.60 38.03
N GLY A 359 27.08 -21.82 38.58
CA GLY A 359 27.80 -22.24 39.79
C GLY A 359 27.32 -21.73 41.14
#